data_AF-A0A3D1B425-F1
#
_entry.id   AF-A0A3D1B425-F1
#
_cell.length_a   1.000
_cell.length_b   1.000
_cell.length_c   1.000
_cell.angle_alpha   90.00
_cell.angle_beta   90.00
_cell.angle_gamma   90.00
#
_symmetry.space_group_name_H-M   'P 1'
#
loop_
_entity.id
_entity.type
_entity.pdbx_description
1 polymer ?
#
loop_
_entity_poly.entity_id
_entity_poly.type
_entity_poly.pdbx_seq_one_letter_code
_entity_poly.pdbx_strand_id
1 'polypeptide(L)'
;MTEKELINQLKGLKEIKPRKEWALLLKSQIFEGAQPASAESLSMARKLENWKIGKLIENLKFKIENSFFELKIQKRLAYAFATLALLIAGTFGFAQYTMPGDLLFPIKKIAEQTQQDALQVAYNRSEDLVQIVKENKTQNLDSAISEFKSSMVDAAKKLTQDLAKNSDNDSIKLAIAEVKKIQDNQKQLETLGINIGEAKDLDNVLALLVQDQIESLDEATLTDKQQEELSDIKDLYSQEKYSEALEKILLINN
;
A
#
# COMPACT_ATOMS: atom_id res chain seq x y z
N MET A 1 70.84 15.17 -10.45
CA MET A 1 70.95 15.86 -11.75
C MET A 1 70.27 17.20 -11.59
N THR A 2 70.99 18.30 -11.83
CA THR A 2 70.48 19.67 -11.63
C THR A 2 70.00 20.27 -12.94
N GLU A 3 69.08 21.22 -12.89
CA GLU A 3 68.40 21.81 -14.07
C GLU A 3 69.38 22.34 -15.14
N LYS A 4 70.54 22.84 -14.71
CA LYS A 4 71.61 23.27 -15.62
C LYS A 4 72.21 22.13 -16.45
N GLU A 5 72.30 20.93 -15.90
CA GLU A 5 72.79 19.74 -16.63
C GLU A 5 71.80 19.32 -17.72
N LEU A 6 70.49 19.40 -17.42
CA LEU A 6 69.43 19.05 -18.36
C LEU A 6 69.43 20.00 -19.58
N ILE A 7 69.58 21.31 -19.33
CA ILE A 7 69.61 22.33 -20.39
C ILE A 7 70.83 22.14 -21.30
N ASN A 8 71.99 21.76 -20.74
CA ASN A 8 73.17 21.47 -21.54
C ASN A 8 73.01 20.21 -22.39
N GLN A 9 72.37 19.16 -21.86
CA GLN A 9 72.08 17.95 -22.64
C GLN A 9 71.10 18.23 -23.78
N LEU A 10 70.06 19.05 -23.56
CA LEU A 10 69.12 19.45 -24.61
C LEU A 10 69.76 20.31 -25.69
N LYS A 11 70.72 21.18 -25.34
CA LYS A 11 71.50 21.93 -26.35
C LYS A 11 72.36 20.99 -27.20
N GLY A 12 72.98 19.96 -26.61
CA GLY A 12 73.76 18.96 -27.35
C GLY A 12 72.93 18.15 -28.35
N LEU A 13 71.65 17.87 -28.05
CA LEU A 13 70.76 17.14 -28.96
C LEU A 13 70.43 17.92 -30.25
N LYS A 14 70.51 19.25 -30.24
CA LYS A 14 70.23 20.09 -31.41
C LYS A 14 71.30 19.99 -32.51
N GLU A 15 72.51 19.54 -32.15
CA GLU A 15 73.62 19.35 -33.10
C GLU A 15 73.60 17.97 -33.77
N ILE A 16 72.74 17.06 -33.31
CA ILE A 16 72.61 15.72 -33.89
C ILE A 16 71.84 15.82 -35.20
N LYS A 17 72.58 15.80 -36.32
CA LYS A 17 71.97 15.71 -37.65
C LYS A 17 71.24 14.37 -37.81
N PRO A 18 70.02 14.35 -38.39
CA PRO A 18 69.26 13.13 -38.56
C PRO A 18 70.03 12.13 -39.43
N ARG A 19 69.98 10.85 -39.04
CA ARG A 19 70.67 9.76 -39.74
C ARG A 19 70.15 9.66 -41.17
N LYS A 20 71.07 9.57 -42.14
CA LYS A 20 70.75 9.55 -43.58
C LYS A 20 69.72 8.48 -43.96
N GLU A 21 69.73 7.34 -43.29
CA GLU A 21 68.78 6.25 -43.52
C GLU A 21 67.33 6.67 -43.23
N TRP A 22 67.08 7.43 -42.17
CA TRP A 22 65.74 7.94 -41.86
C TRP A 22 65.26 8.95 -42.91
N ALA A 23 66.16 9.83 -43.38
CA ALA A 23 65.85 10.77 -44.44
C ALA A 23 65.60 10.08 -45.80
N LEU A 24 66.30 8.98 -46.08
CA LEU A 24 66.08 8.16 -47.28
C LEU A 24 64.75 7.40 -47.22
N LEU A 25 64.39 6.85 -46.05
CA LEU A 25 63.09 6.19 -45.83
C LEU A 25 61.93 7.17 -46.01
N LEU A 26 62.07 8.40 -45.51
CA LEU A 26 61.04 9.42 -45.71
C LEU A 26 60.94 9.83 -47.18
N LYS A 27 62.07 9.92 -47.88
CA LYS A 27 62.09 10.20 -49.32
C LYS A 27 61.44 9.07 -50.12
N SER A 28 61.71 7.80 -49.83
CA SER A 28 61.04 6.70 -50.52
C SER A 28 59.53 6.70 -50.24
N GLN A 29 59.11 6.97 -49.00
CA GLN A 29 57.68 7.04 -48.65
C GLN A 29 56.92 8.17 -49.37
N ILE A 30 57.57 9.31 -49.60
CA ILE A 30 56.95 10.46 -50.29
C ILE A 30 56.94 10.26 -51.81
N PHE A 31 57.96 9.62 -52.39
CA PHE A 31 58.08 9.46 -53.85
C PHE A 31 57.53 8.12 -54.38
N GLU A 32 57.41 7.07 -53.56
CA GLU A 32 56.78 5.78 -53.93
C GLU A 32 55.25 5.75 -53.70
N GLY A 33 54.68 6.79 -53.10
CA GLY A 33 53.22 7.00 -53.00
C GLY A 33 52.52 7.31 -54.34
N ALA A 34 53.23 7.22 -55.47
CA ALA A 34 52.71 7.47 -56.81
C ALA A 34 53.10 6.34 -57.80
N GLN A 35 52.63 5.11 -57.54
CA GLN A 35 52.41 4.11 -58.60
C GLN A 35 51.04 3.43 -58.43
N PRO A 36 50.31 3.17 -59.53
CA PRO A 36 48.96 2.62 -59.46
C PRO A 36 49.00 1.13 -59.07
N ALA A 37 48.31 0.78 -57.99
CA ALA A 37 48.06 -0.59 -57.60
C ALA A 37 47.41 -1.36 -58.78
N SER A 38 47.95 -2.54 -59.11
CA SER A 38 47.46 -3.38 -60.19
C SER A 38 45.98 -3.75 -59.98
N ALA A 39 45.22 -3.81 -61.08
CA ALA A 39 43.77 -4.03 -61.08
C ALA A 39 43.32 -5.31 -60.33
N GLU A 40 44.19 -6.31 -60.20
CA GLU A 40 43.92 -7.52 -59.43
C GLU A 40 43.85 -7.27 -57.91
N SER A 41 44.74 -6.44 -57.36
CA SER A 41 44.77 -6.12 -55.93
C SER A 41 43.55 -5.31 -55.47
N LEU A 42 43.04 -4.42 -56.33
CA LEU A 42 41.82 -3.65 -56.10
C LEU A 42 40.55 -4.51 -56.18
N SER A 43 40.54 -5.55 -57.02
CA SER A 43 39.39 -6.46 -57.14
C SER A 43 39.25 -7.40 -55.92
N MET A 44 40.38 -7.84 -55.36
CA MET A 44 40.41 -8.71 -54.17
C MET A 44 40.07 -7.92 -52.89
N ALA A 45 40.54 -6.67 -52.79
CA ALA A 45 40.17 -5.76 -51.72
C ALA A 45 38.67 -5.42 -51.69
N ARG A 46 38.06 -5.10 -52.86
CA ARG A 46 36.60 -4.88 -52.96
C ARG A 46 35.78 -6.12 -52.59
N LYS A 47 36.26 -7.33 -52.92
CA LYS A 47 35.55 -8.58 -52.63
C LYS A 47 35.56 -8.92 -51.13
N LEU A 48 36.67 -8.64 -50.45
CA LEU A 48 36.81 -8.80 -48.99
C LEU A 48 36.02 -7.75 -48.19
N GLU A 49 35.97 -6.52 -48.70
CA GLU A 49 35.18 -5.43 -48.11
C GLU A 49 33.67 -5.70 -48.21
N ASN A 50 33.19 -6.14 -49.38
CA ASN A 50 31.79 -6.51 -49.58
C ASN A 50 31.35 -7.74 -48.76
N TRP A 51 32.24 -8.72 -48.52
CA TRP A 51 31.93 -9.89 -47.70
C TRP A 51 31.82 -9.55 -46.20
N LYS A 52 32.69 -8.66 -45.70
CA LYS A 52 32.62 -8.19 -44.31
C LYS A 52 31.41 -7.28 -44.07
N ILE A 53 31.09 -6.39 -45.02
CA ILE A 53 29.91 -5.51 -44.93
C ILE A 53 28.62 -6.33 -45.08
N GLY A 54 28.58 -7.32 -45.97
CA GLY A 54 27.45 -8.24 -46.12
C GLY A 54 27.12 -9.00 -44.84
N LYS A 55 28.13 -9.62 -44.20
CA LYS A 55 27.95 -10.30 -42.90
C LYS A 55 27.60 -9.35 -41.75
N LEU A 56 28.10 -8.12 -41.79
CA LEU A 56 27.78 -7.11 -40.77
C LEU A 56 26.34 -6.62 -40.89
N ILE A 57 25.83 -6.44 -42.12
CA ILE A 57 24.43 -6.09 -42.40
C ILE A 57 23.50 -7.26 -42.08
N GLU A 58 23.89 -8.50 -42.38
CA GLU A 58 23.11 -9.70 -42.07
C GLU A 58 23.01 -9.93 -40.55
N ASN A 59 24.11 -9.75 -39.81
CA ASN A 59 24.11 -9.76 -38.34
C ASN A 59 23.34 -8.56 -37.74
N LEU A 60 23.35 -7.37 -38.37
CA LEU A 60 22.53 -6.25 -37.95
C LEU A 60 21.04 -6.52 -38.18
N LYS A 61 20.66 -7.06 -39.35
CA LYS A 61 19.27 -7.42 -39.66
C LYS A 61 18.74 -8.48 -38.70
N PHE A 62 19.51 -9.54 -38.44
CA PHE A 62 19.13 -10.59 -37.48
C PHE A 62 18.97 -10.07 -36.05
N LYS A 63 19.83 -9.12 -35.62
CA LYS A 63 19.74 -8.51 -34.28
C LYS A 63 18.59 -7.51 -34.18
N ILE A 64 18.27 -6.79 -35.26
CA ILE A 64 17.17 -5.83 -35.35
C ILE A 64 15.82 -6.57 -35.41
N GLU A 65 15.70 -7.66 -36.17
CA GLU A 65 14.48 -8.49 -36.24
C GLU A 65 14.18 -9.18 -34.90
N ASN A 66 15.18 -9.69 -34.19
CA ASN A 66 15.01 -10.23 -32.83
C ASN A 66 14.71 -9.14 -31.78
N SER A 67 15.28 -7.93 -31.91
CA SER A 67 14.98 -6.82 -30.99
C SER A 67 13.57 -6.26 -31.17
N PHE A 68 13.02 -6.27 -32.39
CA PHE A 68 11.63 -5.89 -32.65
C PHE A 68 10.63 -6.91 -32.12
N PHE A 69 11.01 -8.19 -32.03
CA PHE A 69 10.18 -9.22 -31.42
C PHE A 69 10.13 -9.08 -29.90
N GLU A 70 11.26 -8.81 -29.25
CA GLU A 70 11.34 -8.54 -27.80
C GLU A 70 10.55 -7.28 -27.40
N LEU A 71 10.67 -6.18 -28.15
CA LEU A 71 9.90 -4.95 -27.89
C LEU A 71 8.39 -5.13 -28.11
N LYS A 72 7.96 -6.00 -29.05
CA LYS A 72 6.53 -6.33 -29.26
C LYS A 72 5.99 -7.21 -28.13
N ILE A 73 6.77 -8.17 -27.64
CA ILE A 73 6.39 -8.98 -26.48
C ILE A 73 6.29 -8.10 -25.23
N GLN A 74 7.27 -7.23 -24.98
CA GLN A 74 7.24 -6.30 -23.86
C GLN A 74 6.03 -5.36 -23.91
N LYS A 75 5.68 -4.82 -25.09
CA LYS A 75 4.47 -3.98 -25.25
C LYS A 75 3.19 -4.79 -25.03
N ARG A 76 3.09 -6.00 -25.58
CA ARG A 76 1.92 -6.88 -25.37
C ARG A 76 1.77 -7.28 -23.91
N LEU A 77 2.86 -7.58 -23.23
CA LEU A 77 2.88 -7.84 -21.78
C LEU A 77 2.53 -6.59 -20.99
N ALA A 78 3.03 -5.41 -21.37
CA ALA A 78 2.67 -4.16 -20.72
C ALA A 78 1.19 -3.83 -20.87
N TYR A 79 0.60 -4.03 -22.06
CA TYR A 79 -0.85 -3.86 -22.25
C TYR A 79 -1.68 -4.91 -21.53
N ALA A 80 -1.25 -6.17 -21.51
CA ALA A 80 -1.92 -7.23 -20.75
C ALA A 80 -1.86 -6.93 -19.25
N PHE A 81 -0.71 -6.50 -18.74
CA PHE A 81 -0.53 -6.08 -17.35
C PHE A 81 -1.35 -4.83 -17.04
N ALA A 82 -1.37 -3.82 -17.90
CA ALA A 82 -2.18 -2.62 -17.72
C ALA A 82 -3.68 -2.94 -17.71
N THR A 83 -4.13 -3.83 -18.60
CA THR A 83 -5.53 -4.30 -18.64
C THR A 83 -5.86 -5.08 -17.38
N LEU A 84 -4.98 -5.98 -16.95
CA LEU A 84 -5.14 -6.72 -15.70
C LEU A 84 -5.16 -5.78 -14.50
N ALA A 85 -4.27 -4.79 -14.45
CA ALA A 85 -4.22 -3.78 -13.39
C ALA A 85 -5.49 -2.93 -13.37
N LEU A 86 -6.04 -2.55 -14.53
CA LEU A 86 -7.33 -1.87 -14.63
C LEU A 86 -8.49 -2.75 -14.17
N LEU A 87 -8.49 -4.04 -14.52
CA LEU A 87 -9.50 -4.98 -14.06
C LEU A 87 -9.43 -5.16 -12.55
N ILE A 88 -8.23 -5.32 -11.98
CA ILE A 88 -8.01 -5.41 -10.54
C ILE A 88 -8.42 -4.12 -9.85
N ALA A 89 -7.95 -2.96 -10.31
CA ALA A 89 -8.32 -1.67 -9.73
C ALA A 89 -9.84 -1.43 -9.81
N GLY A 90 -10.47 -1.83 -10.92
CA GLY A 90 -11.91 -1.82 -11.10
C GLY A 90 -12.62 -2.70 -10.08
N THR A 91 -12.25 -3.97 -9.95
CA THR A 91 -12.91 -4.89 -9.02
C THR A 91 -12.76 -4.44 -7.56
N PHE A 92 -11.59 -3.97 -7.16
CA PHE A 92 -11.39 -3.42 -5.81
C PHE A 92 -12.19 -2.12 -5.60
N GLY A 93 -12.23 -1.23 -6.59
CA GLY A 93 -13.01 0.01 -6.52
C GLY A 93 -14.52 -0.26 -6.38
N PHE A 94 -15.05 -1.22 -7.14
CA PHE A 94 -16.46 -1.62 -7.04
C PHE A 94 -16.76 -2.40 -5.75
N ALA A 95 -15.81 -3.21 -5.25
CA ALA A 95 -16.00 -3.97 -4.02
C ALA A 95 -16.28 -3.08 -2.80
N GLN A 96 -15.72 -1.85 -2.75
CA GLN A 96 -15.97 -0.92 -1.64
C GLN A 96 -17.45 -0.56 -1.46
N TYR A 97 -18.26 -0.61 -2.54
CA TYR A 97 -19.69 -0.31 -2.53
C TYR A 97 -20.58 -1.54 -2.32
N THR A 98 -19.99 -2.71 -2.08
CA THR A 98 -20.77 -3.93 -1.87
C THR A 98 -21.20 -4.11 -0.42
N MET A 99 -22.33 -4.78 -0.25
CA MET A 99 -22.92 -5.09 1.05
C MET A 99 -22.88 -6.61 1.30
N PRO A 100 -23.01 -7.06 2.55
CA PRO A 100 -23.12 -8.48 2.85
C PRO A 100 -24.16 -9.18 1.96
N GLY A 101 -23.80 -10.32 1.37
CA GLY A 101 -24.63 -11.05 0.40
C GLY A 101 -24.38 -10.70 -1.07
N ASP A 102 -23.67 -9.60 -1.37
CA ASP A 102 -23.29 -9.28 -2.74
C ASP A 102 -22.07 -10.09 -3.21
N LEU A 103 -21.95 -10.28 -4.53
CA LEU A 103 -20.92 -11.13 -5.15
C LEU A 103 -19.47 -10.73 -4.79
N LEU A 104 -19.18 -9.42 -4.70
CA LEU A 104 -17.82 -8.91 -4.41
C LEU A 104 -17.61 -8.56 -2.94
N PHE A 105 -18.59 -8.83 -2.07
CA PHE A 105 -18.47 -8.58 -0.64
C PHE A 105 -17.28 -9.28 0.04
N PRO A 106 -16.92 -10.54 -0.31
CA PRO A 106 -15.73 -11.16 0.26
C PRO A 106 -14.44 -10.34 0.03
N ILE A 107 -14.35 -9.60 -1.07
CA ILE A 107 -13.21 -8.74 -1.38
C ILE A 107 -13.19 -7.52 -0.43
N LYS A 108 -14.34 -6.87 -0.22
CA LYS A 108 -14.51 -5.78 0.77
C LYS A 108 -14.10 -6.27 2.17
N LYS A 109 -14.61 -7.42 2.58
CA LYS A 109 -14.34 -8.02 3.90
C LYS A 109 -12.85 -8.25 4.14
N ILE A 110 -12.11 -8.79 3.16
CA ILE A 110 -10.65 -8.99 3.27
C ILE A 110 -9.94 -7.65 3.43
N ALA A 111 -10.30 -6.64 2.61
CA ALA A 111 -9.68 -5.32 2.68
C ALA A 111 -9.90 -4.68 4.07
N GLU A 112 -11.13 -4.72 4.58
CA GLU A 112 -11.49 -4.17 5.89
C GLU A 112 -10.78 -4.89 7.03
N GLN A 113 -10.72 -6.23 7.02
CA GLN A 113 -10.04 -7.02 8.06
C GLN A 113 -8.54 -6.73 8.15
N THR A 114 -7.90 -6.27 7.06
CA THR A 114 -6.45 -5.97 7.06
C THR A 114 -6.10 -4.55 7.49
N GLN A 115 -7.03 -3.60 7.40
CA GLN A 115 -6.74 -2.17 7.60
C GLN A 115 -7.55 -1.52 8.72
N GLN A 116 -8.70 -2.07 9.10
CA GLN A 116 -9.64 -1.41 10.01
C GLN A 116 -9.68 -2.08 11.39
N ASP A 117 -10.02 -1.27 12.39
CA ASP A 117 -10.32 -1.72 13.73
C ASP A 117 -11.62 -2.56 13.76
N ALA A 118 -11.73 -3.52 14.68
CA ALA A 118 -12.90 -4.37 14.84
C ALA A 118 -14.17 -3.56 15.14
N LEU A 119 -14.07 -2.48 15.94
CA LEU A 119 -15.17 -1.56 16.19
C LEU A 119 -15.58 -0.81 14.91
N GLN A 120 -14.62 -0.30 14.14
CA GLN A 120 -14.90 0.34 12.85
C GLN A 120 -15.55 -0.64 11.85
N VAL A 121 -15.11 -1.90 11.82
CA VAL A 121 -15.74 -2.95 11.01
C VAL A 121 -17.19 -3.16 11.47
N ALA A 122 -17.44 -3.24 12.78
CA ALA A 122 -18.81 -3.38 13.31
C ALA A 122 -19.70 -2.19 12.97
N TYR A 123 -19.16 -0.96 13.04
CA TYR A 123 -19.86 0.24 12.58
C TYR A 123 -20.21 0.15 11.09
N ASN A 124 -19.25 -0.18 10.22
CA ASN A 124 -19.51 -0.32 8.78
C ASN A 124 -20.57 -1.40 8.50
N ARG A 125 -20.58 -2.50 9.26
CA ARG A 125 -21.61 -3.54 9.12
C ARG A 125 -22.99 -3.10 9.59
N SER A 126 -23.06 -2.26 10.63
CA SER A 126 -24.32 -1.66 11.05
C SER A 126 -24.89 -0.72 9.97
N GLU A 127 -24.04 0.09 9.34
CA GLU A 127 -24.41 0.96 8.22
C GLU A 127 -24.85 0.15 6.99
N ASP A 128 -24.09 -0.89 6.62
CA ASP A 128 -24.43 -1.80 5.52
C ASP A 128 -25.84 -2.41 5.76
N LEU A 129 -26.13 -2.84 6.99
CA LEU A 129 -27.44 -3.40 7.36
C LEU A 129 -28.57 -2.36 7.31
N VAL A 130 -28.35 -1.15 7.84
CA VAL A 130 -29.30 -0.03 7.73
C VAL A 130 -29.61 0.27 6.26
N GLN A 131 -28.59 0.29 5.41
CA GLN A 131 -28.75 0.58 3.99
C GLN A 131 -29.51 -0.53 3.26
N ILE A 132 -29.20 -1.80 3.53
CA ILE A 132 -29.93 -2.97 2.99
C ILE A 132 -31.42 -2.87 3.30
N VAL A 133 -31.76 -2.49 4.53
CA VAL A 133 -33.16 -2.38 4.99
C VAL A 133 -33.85 -1.20 4.30
N LYS A 134 -33.20 -0.04 4.22
CA LYS A 134 -33.72 1.14 3.50
C LYS A 134 -33.93 0.87 2.01
N GLU A 135 -33.04 0.10 1.40
CA GLU A 135 -33.10 -0.27 -0.03
C GLU A 135 -33.99 -1.48 -0.31
N ASN A 136 -34.62 -2.08 0.71
CA ASN A 136 -35.44 -3.29 0.60
C ASN A 136 -34.71 -4.49 -0.07
N LYS A 137 -33.40 -4.61 0.14
CA LYS A 137 -32.58 -5.73 -0.37
C LYS A 137 -32.75 -6.99 0.49
N THR A 138 -33.97 -7.53 0.55
CA THR A 138 -34.33 -8.63 1.46
C THR A 138 -33.45 -9.88 1.29
N GLN A 139 -32.97 -10.17 0.08
CA GLN A 139 -32.05 -11.29 -0.21
C GLN A 139 -30.68 -11.16 0.50
N ASN A 140 -30.27 -9.95 0.86
CA ASN A 140 -29.00 -9.65 1.53
C ASN A 140 -29.16 -9.58 3.06
N LEU A 141 -30.41 -9.50 3.55
CA LEU A 141 -30.72 -9.17 4.94
C LEU A 141 -30.14 -10.17 5.93
N ASP A 142 -30.35 -11.47 5.71
CA ASP A 142 -29.87 -12.51 6.62
C ASP A 142 -28.34 -12.52 6.71
N SER A 143 -27.68 -12.36 5.56
CA SER A 143 -26.21 -12.27 5.50
C SER A 143 -25.70 -11.03 6.23
N ALA A 144 -26.37 -9.90 6.09
CA ALA A 144 -25.99 -8.66 6.77
C ALA A 144 -26.22 -8.72 8.28
N ILE A 145 -27.33 -9.30 8.73
CA ILE A 145 -27.57 -9.54 10.16
C ILE A 145 -26.47 -10.44 10.73
N SER A 146 -26.12 -11.52 10.03
CA SER A 146 -25.06 -12.45 10.46
C SER A 146 -23.69 -11.78 10.53
N GLU A 147 -23.31 -11.01 9.51
CA GLU A 147 -22.03 -10.30 9.47
C GLU A 147 -21.96 -9.21 10.55
N PHE A 148 -23.06 -8.47 10.77
CA PHE A 148 -23.15 -7.50 11.84
C PHE A 148 -22.96 -8.16 13.22
N LYS A 149 -23.71 -9.23 13.53
CA LYS A 149 -23.54 -10.00 14.77
C LYS A 149 -22.11 -10.49 14.98
N SER A 150 -21.51 -11.08 13.93
CA SER A 150 -20.13 -11.55 14.01
C SER A 150 -19.15 -10.41 14.29
N SER A 151 -19.32 -9.26 13.63
CA SER A 151 -18.47 -8.10 13.84
C SER A 151 -18.61 -7.52 15.25
N MET A 152 -19.81 -7.58 15.84
CA MET A 152 -20.06 -7.16 17.22
C MET A 152 -19.31 -8.04 18.22
N VAL A 153 -19.31 -9.36 18.01
CA VAL A 153 -18.54 -10.31 18.83
C VAL A 153 -17.04 -10.01 18.76
N ASP A 154 -16.52 -9.75 17.55
CA ASP A 154 -15.11 -9.46 17.35
C ASP A 154 -14.71 -8.10 17.97
N ALA A 155 -15.57 -7.09 17.83
CA ALA A 155 -15.41 -5.78 18.46
C ALA A 155 -15.40 -5.90 19.99
N ALA A 156 -16.36 -6.64 20.56
CA ALA A 156 -16.45 -6.88 22.00
C ALA A 156 -15.18 -7.56 22.54
N LYS A 157 -14.72 -8.63 21.88
CA LYS A 157 -13.47 -9.33 22.25
C LYS A 157 -12.26 -8.40 22.19
N LYS A 158 -12.14 -7.62 21.13
CA LYS A 158 -10.99 -6.72 20.95
C LYS A 158 -11.00 -5.61 22.01
N LEU A 159 -12.17 -5.02 22.27
CA LEU A 159 -12.35 -4.01 23.31
C LEU A 159 -11.98 -4.57 24.69
N THR A 160 -12.41 -5.79 25.04
CA THR A 160 -11.96 -6.46 26.28
C THR A 160 -10.44 -6.63 26.34
N GLN A 161 -9.81 -7.03 25.22
CA GLN A 161 -8.36 -7.22 25.16
C GLN A 161 -7.57 -5.92 25.27
N ASP A 162 -8.05 -4.85 24.66
CA ASP A 162 -7.39 -3.55 24.65
C ASP A 162 -7.49 -2.89 26.03
N LEU A 163 -8.66 -2.98 26.68
CA LEU A 163 -8.85 -2.54 28.06
C LEU A 163 -7.96 -3.30 29.05
N ALA A 164 -7.81 -4.61 28.88
CA ALA A 164 -6.93 -5.42 29.73
C ALA A 164 -5.44 -5.06 29.59
N LYS A 165 -5.06 -4.39 28.49
CA LYS A 165 -3.65 -4.08 28.17
C LYS A 165 -3.29 -2.61 28.42
N ASN A 166 -4.22 -1.67 28.22
CA ASN A 166 -4.00 -0.24 28.38
C ASN A 166 -5.31 0.48 28.76
N SER A 167 -5.41 0.94 30.00
CA SER A 167 -6.49 1.84 30.45
C SER A 167 -6.16 3.31 30.16
N ASP A 168 -5.76 3.64 28.94
CA ASP A 168 -5.59 5.03 28.56
C ASP A 168 -6.97 5.66 28.30
N ASN A 169 -7.29 6.73 29.04
CA ASN A 169 -8.58 7.43 28.98
C ASN A 169 -8.95 7.87 27.56
N ASP A 170 -7.98 8.21 26.71
CA ASP A 170 -8.25 8.64 25.33
C ASP A 170 -8.66 7.48 24.40
N SER A 171 -8.08 6.30 24.59
CA SER A 171 -8.46 5.09 23.83
C SER A 171 -9.87 4.62 24.21
N ILE A 172 -10.21 4.73 25.51
CA ILE A 172 -11.54 4.41 26.02
C ILE A 172 -12.59 5.39 25.45
N LYS A 173 -12.28 6.69 25.38
CA LYS A 173 -13.17 7.70 24.76
C LYS A 173 -13.48 7.39 23.29
N LEU A 174 -12.47 7.04 22.51
CA LEU A 174 -12.66 6.69 21.10
C LEU A 174 -13.52 5.43 20.95
N ALA A 175 -13.25 4.40 21.74
CA ALA A 175 -14.04 3.17 21.75
C ALA A 175 -15.52 3.46 22.08
N ILE A 176 -15.80 4.27 23.10
CA ILE A 176 -17.17 4.67 23.46
C ILE A 176 -17.88 5.38 22.31
N ALA A 177 -17.20 6.34 21.67
CA ALA A 177 -17.78 7.08 20.55
C ALA A 177 -18.16 6.15 19.38
N GLU A 178 -17.36 5.11 19.11
CA GLU A 178 -17.67 4.11 18.09
C GLU A 178 -18.81 3.19 18.50
N VAL A 179 -18.84 2.72 19.75
CA VAL A 179 -19.95 1.90 20.26
C VAL A 179 -21.27 2.66 20.22
N LYS A 180 -21.28 3.95 20.59
CA LYS A 180 -22.48 4.79 20.53
C LYS A 180 -23.08 4.87 19.13
N LYS A 181 -22.23 5.04 18.10
CA LYS A 181 -22.68 5.04 16.70
C LYS A 181 -23.32 3.71 16.31
N ILE A 182 -22.74 2.60 16.76
CA ILE A 182 -23.29 1.26 16.52
C ILE A 182 -24.66 1.11 17.20
N GLN A 183 -24.80 1.56 18.45
CA GLN A 183 -26.06 1.54 19.20
C GLN A 183 -27.13 2.42 18.56
N ASP A 184 -26.76 3.59 18.03
CA ASP A 184 -27.68 4.47 17.30
C ASP A 184 -28.20 3.79 16.02
N ASN A 185 -27.32 3.09 15.30
CA ASN A 185 -27.72 2.31 14.13
C ASN A 185 -28.61 1.11 14.50
N GLN A 186 -28.34 0.46 15.64
CA GLN A 186 -29.22 -0.59 16.15
C GLN A 186 -30.62 -0.05 16.48
N LYS A 187 -30.71 1.09 17.18
CA LYS A 187 -32.00 1.76 17.44
C LYS A 187 -32.72 2.09 16.14
N GLN A 188 -31.99 2.58 15.12
CA GLN A 188 -32.57 2.82 13.80
C GLN A 188 -33.13 1.53 13.19
N LEU A 189 -32.40 0.42 13.25
CA LEU A 189 -32.85 -0.86 12.73
C LEU A 189 -34.10 -1.38 13.46
N GLU A 190 -34.19 -1.19 14.77
CA GLU A 190 -35.39 -1.49 15.54
C GLU A 190 -36.59 -0.64 15.09
N THR A 191 -36.40 0.66 14.85
CA THR A 191 -37.47 1.52 14.29
C THR A 191 -37.90 1.11 12.88
N LEU A 192 -37.00 0.48 12.13
CA LEU A 192 -37.27 -0.09 10.80
C LEU A 192 -37.88 -1.50 10.87
N GLY A 193 -38.19 -2.01 12.07
CA GLY A 193 -38.82 -3.31 12.28
C GLY A 193 -37.87 -4.50 12.19
N ILE A 194 -36.56 -4.27 12.15
CA ILE A 194 -35.54 -5.32 12.21
C ILE A 194 -35.16 -5.54 13.66
N ASN A 195 -35.64 -6.63 14.25
CA ASN A 195 -35.13 -7.08 15.54
C ASN A 195 -33.88 -7.92 15.31
N ILE A 196 -32.71 -7.35 15.60
CA ILE A 196 -31.41 -8.01 15.41
C ILE A 196 -31.24 -9.16 16.43
N GLY A 197 -32.13 -9.31 17.41
CA GLY A 197 -31.95 -10.24 18.53
C GLY A 197 -30.83 -9.78 19.45
N GLU A 198 -30.38 -10.65 20.35
CA GLU A 198 -29.40 -10.31 21.38
C GLU A 198 -28.02 -10.00 20.77
N ALA A 199 -27.80 -8.74 20.38
CA ALA A 199 -26.46 -8.15 20.21
C ALA A 199 -25.82 -7.86 21.58
N LYS A 200 -26.11 -8.70 22.59
CA LYS A 200 -25.73 -8.51 23.99
C LYS A 200 -24.23 -8.61 24.21
N ASP A 201 -23.46 -9.15 23.26
CA ASP A 201 -22.03 -9.38 23.48
C ASP A 201 -21.25 -8.07 23.70
N LEU A 202 -21.60 -7.00 22.98
CA LEU A 202 -20.94 -5.70 23.18
C LEU A 202 -21.44 -4.99 24.44
N ASP A 203 -22.75 -5.01 24.67
CA ASP A 203 -23.35 -4.42 25.87
C ASP A 203 -22.86 -5.12 27.15
N ASN A 204 -22.69 -6.44 27.14
CA ASN A 204 -22.14 -7.22 28.25
C ASN A 204 -20.69 -6.83 28.56
N VAL A 205 -19.86 -6.61 27.54
CA VAL A 205 -18.47 -6.17 27.74
C VAL A 205 -18.43 -4.76 28.31
N LEU A 206 -19.27 -3.85 27.81
CA LEU A 206 -19.40 -2.52 28.38
C LEU A 206 -19.94 -2.55 29.81
N ALA A 207 -20.90 -3.41 30.11
CA ALA A 207 -21.43 -3.58 31.45
C ALA A 207 -20.33 -3.95 32.44
N LEU A 208 -19.51 -4.95 32.11
CA LEU A 208 -18.39 -5.36 32.96
C LEU A 208 -17.40 -4.20 33.21
N LEU A 209 -17.09 -3.43 32.17
CA LEU A 209 -16.20 -2.27 32.31
C LEU A 209 -16.81 -1.18 33.19
N VAL A 210 -18.07 -0.83 32.95
CA VAL A 210 -18.77 0.19 33.74
C VAL A 210 -18.88 -0.25 35.19
N GLN A 211 -19.16 -1.53 35.44
CA GLN A 211 -19.23 -2.08 36.79
C GLN A 211 -17.89 -1.96 37.53
N ASP A 212 -16.79 -2.37 36.91
CA ASP A 212 -15.44 -2.28 37.49
C ASP A 212 -15.08 -0.82 37.85
N GLN A 213 -15.42 0.12 36.98
CA GLN A 213 -15.21 1.54 37.22
C GLN A 213 -16.11 2.11 38.32
N ILE A 214 -17.38 1.69 38.39
CA ILE A 214 -18.28 2.07 39.49
C ILE A 214 -17.73 1.57 40.83
N GLU A 215 -17.28 0.31 40.88
CA GLU A 215 -16.68 -0.30 42.09
C GLU A 215 -15.43 0.49 42.52
N SER A 216 -14.56 0.85 41.57
CA SER A 216 -13.39 1.69 41.87
C SER A 216 -13.76 3.10 42.35
N LEU A 217 -14.84 3.71 41.83
CA LEU A 217 -15.31 5.03 42.25
C LEU A 217 -16.01 4.99 43.62
N ASP A 218 -16.70 3.89 43.96
CA ASP A 218 -17.32 3.68 45.28
C ASP A 218 -16.28 3.59 46.40
N GLU A 219 -15.09 3.04 46.10
CA GLU A 219 -13.97 2.97 47.05
C GLU A 219 -13.19 4.28 47.16
N ALA A 220 -13.38 5.21 46.22
CA ALA A 220 -12.65 6.48 46.17
C ALA A 220 -13.26 7.54 47.11
N THR A 221 -12.43 8.50 47.55
CA THR A 221 -12.94 9.66 48.29
C THR A 221 -13.43 10.72 47.30
N LEU A 222 -14.73 10.73 47.05
CA LEU A 222 -15.39 11.64 46.13
C LEU A 222 -15.89 12.91 46.83
N THR A 223 -16.00 14.00 46.08
CA THR A 223 -16.72 15.22 46.51
C THR A 223 -18.23 15.02 46.42
N ASP A 224 -19.02 15.81 47.15
CA ASP A 224 -20.49 15.74 47.11
C ASP A 224 -21.06 15.77 45.68
N LYS A 225 -20.47 16.60 44.80
CA LYS A 225 -20.86 16.70 43.38
C LYS A 225 -20.52 15.43 42.59
N GLN A 226 -19.33 14.86 42.81
CA GLN A 226 -18.95 13.59 42.16
C GLN A 226 -19.80 12.43 42.67
N GLN A 227 -20.28 12.50 43.90
CA GLN A 227 -21.15 11.47 44.47
C GLN A 227 -22.57 11.53 43.89
N GLU A 228 -23.07 12.72 43.57
CA GLU A 228 -24.28 12.90 42.75
C GLU A 228 -24.09 12.33 41.34
N GLU A 229 -22.98 12.64 40.68
CA GLU A 229 -22.67 12.09 39.34
C GLU A 229 -22.50 10.56 39.35
N LEU A 230 -21.94 9.98 40.42
CA LEU A 230 -21.86 8.53 40.62
C LEU A 230 -23.25 7.90 40.78
N SER A 231 -24.18 8.58 41.45
CA SER A 231 -25.57 8.12 41.53
C SER A 231 -26.23 8.05 40.16
N ASP A 232 -26.02 9.08 39.32
CA ASP A 232 -26.51 9.08 37.93
C ASP A 232 -25.91 7.95 37.09
N ILE A 233 -24.61 7.68 37.27
CA ILE A 233 -23.93 6.57 36.58
C ILE A 233 -24.55 5.23 36.93
N LYS A 234 -24.87 5.01 38.22
CA LYS A 234 -25.53 3.77 38.70
C LYS A 234 -26.96 3.63 38.14
N ASP A 235 -27.68 4.73 37.99
CA ASP A 235 -29.00 4.72 37.33
C ASP A 235 -28.89 4.36 35.85
N LEU A 236 -27.94 4.96 35.11
CA LEU A 236 -27.66 4.61 33.72
C LEU A 236 -27.27 3.13 33.56
N TYR A 237 -26.44 2.60 34.47
CA TYR A 237 -26.07 1.19 34.50
C TYR A 237 -27.29 0.27 34.68
N SER A 238 -28.20 0.65 35.57
CA SER A 238 -29.44 -0.10 35.84
C SER A 238 -30.43 -0.07 34.67
N GLN A 239 -30.33 0.94 33.80
CA GLN A 239 -31.11 1.07 32.57
C GLN A 239 -30.43 0.40 31.35
N GLU A 240 -29.35 -0.36 31.56
CA GLU A 240 -28.54 -0.99 30.50
C GLU A 240 -27.90 0.03 29.53
N LYS A 241 -27.80 1.31 29.92
CA LYS A 241 -27.19 2.39 29.13
C LYS A 241 -25.69 2.49 29.37
N TYR A 242 -24.97 1.39 29.14
CA TYR A 242 -23.57 1.25 29.53
C TYR A 242 -22.63 2.26 28.85
N SER A 243 -22.85 2.57 27.57
CA SER A 243 -22.05 3.57 26.86
C SER A 243 -22.20 4.97 27.49
N GLU A 244 -23.41 5.36 27.88
CA GLU A 244 -23.68 6.66 28.51
C GLU A 244 -23.11 6.72 29.94
N ALA A 245 -23.21 5.62 30.68
CA ALA A 245 -22.62 5.48 32.01
C ALA A 245 -21.09 5.66 31.95
N LEU A 246 -20.43 5.02 30.98
CA LEU A 246 -18.99 5.10 30.80
C LEU A 246 -18.52 6.52 30.38
N GLU A 247 -19.29 7.23 29.54
CA GLU A 247 -19.02 8.64 29.23
C GLU A 247 -18.99 9.49 30.51
N LYS A 248 -19.98 9.31 31.41
CA LYS A 248 -20.04 10.04 32.68
C LYS A 248 -18.88 9.68 33.62
N ILE A 249 -18.50 8.41 33.71
CA ILE A 249 -17.35 7.96 34.51
C ILE A 249 -16.07 8.70 34.10
N LEU A 250 -15.85 8.83 32.78
CA LEU A 250 -14.67 9.53 32.25
C LEU A 250 -14.66 11.04 32.56
N LEU A 251 -15.83 11.64 32.83
CA LEU A 251 -15.94 13.04 33.23
C LEU A 251 -15.64 13.23 34.72
N ILE A 252 -15.95 12.23 35.58
CA ILE A 252 -15.63 12.25 37.02
C ILE A 252 -14.13 12.11 37.28
N ASN A 253 -13.46 11.27 36.48
CA ASN A 253 -12.03 10.95 36.62
C ASN A 253 -11.07 12.02 36.04
N ASN A 254 -11.61 13.12 35.50
CA ASN A 254 -10.87 14.21 34.86
C ASN A 254 -10.90 15.48 35.72
#